data_AF-A0A2H3I059-F1
#
_entry.id   AF-A0A2H3I059-F1
#
_cell.length_a   1.000
_cell.length_b   1.000
_cell.length_c   1.000
_cell.angle_alpha   90.00
_cell.angle_beta   90.00
_cell.angle_gamma   90.00
#
_symmetry.space_group_name_H-M   'P 1'
#
loop_
_entity.id
_entity.type
_entity.pdbx_description
1 polymer ?
#
loop_
_entity_poly.entity_id
_entity_poly.type
_entity_poly.pdbx_seq_one_letter_code
_entity_poly.pdbx_strand_id
1 'polypeptide(L)'
;MASITVLPNELLARIISFLDRSSLKAIRETSRLLSQFATLRLFDTLRLFPDEGSYEAVDRITDHVTLKKMVKKVYVNTCEDDYDDYDEGEVELTKDFKDRIANFRDCPNVKSAVLRFDKHCSAGREEWRVGSPETIAFRTETLGIFFKWLASNEAPLRELGIRNMQDVNVRYEKISTDIEKVLQNLRTLRLSIVTEHNDAAPEDDLEFSEPHNFFAQLPSMWLKPSASSLEHLTLSCDNYFGFYPKLEASEVHFPNLKSLAFGNYCFVRDSQLEWILSHAATLTDLSFDDCVILYDVCLAQEHINWGPFQKSEMETRRELDGQVRVKYYRSYNKRWHDYFDSFRTKLPHLSQFLIGSNDWGDGVPFEKEAEVKIGLRENRYMACYDGYGPSPYMEHYDKCLEWERVPPKCDDEDRDSLRLLFEKTGQRVVKIPSLSSFQDYISED
;
A
#
# COMPACT_ATOMS: atom_id res chain seq x y z
N MET A 1 -29.76 -21.88 -30.80
CA MET A 1 -28.86 -21.13 -29.89
C MET A 1 -29.52 -21.09 -28.52
N ALA A 2 -28.84 -21.53 -27.46
CA ALA A 2 -29.36 -21.42 -26.10
C ALA A 2 -29.30 -19.95 -25.65
N SER A 3 -30.40 -19.42 -25.12
CA SER A 3 -30.43 -18.04 -24.60
C SER A 3 -29.70 -17.98 -23.26
N ILE A 4 -28.84 -16.98 -23.07
CA ILE A 4 -28.14 -16.75 -21.80
C ILE A 4 -29.11 -16.55 -20.63
N THR A 5 -30.33 -16.05 -20.90
CA THR A 5 -31.38 -15.82 -19.90
C THR A 5 -31.95 -17.10 -19.28
N VAL A 6 -31.54 -18.28 -19.76
CA VAL A 6 -31.94 -19.59 -19.19
C VAL A 6 -31.02 -19.98 -18.01
N LEU A 7 -29.88 -19.29 -17.84
CA LEU A 7 -28.98 -19.53 -16.71
C LEU A 7 -29.63 -19.08 -15.38
N PRO A 8 -29.34 -19.79 -14.27
CA PRO A 8 -29.68 -19.33 -12.93
C PRO A 8 -29.19 -17.90 -12.64
N ASN A 9 -29.94 -17.18 -11.82
CA ASN A 9 -29.67 -15.78 -11.48
C ASN A 9 -28.26 -15.58 -10.89
N GLU A 10 -27.77 -16.54 -10.12
CA GLU A 10 -26.44 -16.50 -9.51
C GLU A 10 -25.33 -16.55 -10.56
N LEU A 11 -25.50 -17.37 -11.60
CA LEU A 11 -24.55 -17.46 -12.72
C LEU A 11 -24.62 -16.21 -13.59
N LEU A 12 -25.81 -15.66 -13.83
CA LEU A 12 -25.97 -14.39 -14.54
C LEU A 12 -25.29 -13.25 -13.80
N ALA A 13 -25.52 -13.11 -12.50
CA ALA A 13 -24.88 -12.10 -11.67
C ALA A 13 -23.35 -12.22 -11.71
N ARG A 14 -22.83 -13.46 -11.65
CA ARG A 14 -21.39 -13.72 -11.73
C ARG A 14 -20.81 -13.37 -13.10
N ILE A 15 -21.45 -13.77 -14.20
CA ILE A 15 -21.00 -13.39 -15.56
C ILE A 15 -20.98 -11.87 -15.71
N ILE A 16 -22.05 -11.20 -15.28
CA ILE A 16 -22.17 -9.74 -15.36
C ILE A 16 -21.13 -9.03 -14.49
N SER A 17 -20.67 -9.64 -13.40
CA SER A 17 -19.64 -9.04 -12.56
C SER A 17 -18.26 -8.90 -13.23
N PHE A 18 -17.99 -9.65 -14.31
CA PHE A 18 -16.75 -9.56 -15.10
C PHE A 18 -16.82 -8.55 -16.25
N LEU A 19 -17.96 -7.91 -16.47
CA LEU A 19 -18.13 -6.97 -17.57
C LEU A 19 -17.62 -5.58 -17.22
N ASP A 20 -17.00 -4.94 -18.20
CA ASP A 20 -16.62 -3.54 -18.10
C ASP A 20 -17.85 -2.61 -18.11
N ARG A 21 -17.64 -1.34 -17.77
CA ARG A 21 -18.72 -0.36 -17.63
C ARG A 21 -19.48 -0.13 -18.95
N SER A 22 -18.78 -0.13 -20.08
CA SER A 22 -19.35 -0.02 -21.43
C SER A 22 -20.29 -1.17 -21.73
N SER A 23 -19.85 -2.41 -21.50
CA SER A 23 -20.63 -3.63 -21.71
C SER A 23 -21.82 -3.69 -20.77
N LEU A 24 -21.66 -3.25 -19.51
CA LEU A 24 -22.77 -3.16 -18.57
C LEU A 24 -23.86 -2.19 -19.04
N LYS A 25 -23.48 -1.02 -19.58
CA LYS A 25 -24.43 -0.06 -20.17
C LYS A 25 -25.17 -0.69 -21.35
N ALA A 26 -24.45 -1.32 -22.28
CA ALA A 26 -25.04 -1.96 -23.44
C ALA A 26 -25.99 -3.10 -23.04
N ILE A 27 -25.56 -4.02 -22.17
CA ILE A 27 -26.38 -5.16 -21.75
C ILE A 27 -27.63 -4.72 -21.00
N ARG A 28 -27.56 -3.63 -20.23
CA ARG A 28 -28.72 -3.07 -19.54
C ARG A 28 -29.87 -2.74 -20.50
N GLU A 29 -29.57 -2.38 -21.74
CA GLU A 29 -30.57 -2.03 -22.76
C GLU A 29 -31.12 -3.24 -23.52
N THR A 30 -30.45 -4.40 -23.44
CA THR A 30 -30.82 -5.59 -24.24
C THR A 30 -31.99 -6.39 -23.67
N SER A 31 -32.16 -6.45 -22.35
CA SER A 31 -33.14 -7.32 -21.69
C SER A 31 -33.52 -6.79 -20.31
N ARG A 32 -34.80 -6.90 -19.94
CA ARG A 32 -35.28 -6.51 -18.59
C ARG A 32 -34.61 -7.31 -17.47
N LEU A 33 -34.35 -8.60 -17.70
CA LEU A 33 -33.68 -9.46 -16.71
C LEU A 33 -32.23 -9.01 -16.51
N LEU A 34 -31.48 -8.88 -17.61
CA LEU A 34 -30.08 -8.47 -17.56
C LEU A 34 -29.93 -7.02 -17.06
N SER A 35 -30.90 -6.16 -17.36
CA SER A 35 -30.98 -4.80 -16.83
C SER A 35 -30.96 -4.76 -15.31
N GLN A 36 -31.60 -5.71 -14.61
CA GLN A 36 -31.63 -5.70 -13.15
C GLN A 36 -30.22 -5.92 -12.58
N PHE A 37 -29.50 -6.92 -13.09
CA PHE A 37 -28.13 -7.22 -12.66
C PHE A 37 -27.13 -6.14 -13.11
N ALA A 38 -27.23 -5.67 -14.36
CA ALA A 38 -26.36 -4.65 -14.90
C ALA A 38 -26.54 -3.31 -14.17
N THR A 39 -27.77 -2.92 -13.84
CA THR A 39 -28.05 -1.70 -13.05
C THR A 39 -27.39 -1.80 -11.67
N LEU A 40 -27.54 -2.93 -10.97
CA LEU A 40 -26.92 -3.12 -9.67
C LEU A 40 -25.39 -2.96 -9.73
N ARG A 41 -24.74 -3.51 -10.75
CA ARG A 41 -23.28 -3.38 -10.92
C ARG A 41 -22.83 -2.00 -11.40
N LEU A 42 -23.63 -1.30 -12.20
CA LEU A 42 -23.29 0.05 -12.68
C LEU A 42 -23.31 1.11 -11.57
N PHE A 43 -24.12 0.90 -10.53
CA PHE A 43 -24.35 1.86 -9.46
C PHE A 43 -23.91 1.34 -8.08
N ASP A 44 -23.18 0.21 -8.01
CA ASP A 44 -22.65 -0.27 -6.72
C ASP A 44 -21.46 0.55 -6.22
N THR A 45 -20.79 1.26 -7.14
CA THR A 45 -19.59 2.04 -6.86
C THR A 45 -19.82 3.49 -7.29
N LEU A 46 -19.68 4.39 -6.33
CA LEU A 46 -19.75 5.83 -6.54
C LEU A 46 -18.34 6.41 -6.50
N ARG A 47 -18.04 7.35 -7.39
CA ARG A 47 -16.76 8.08 -7.42
C ARG A 47 -17.07 9.57 -7.38
N LEU A 48 -16.42 10.26 -6.46
CA LEU A 48 -16.46 11.72 -6.32
C LEU A 48 -15.08 12.27 -6.66
N PHE A 49 -15.07 13.25 -7.56
CA PHE A 49 -13.94 14.08 -7.95
C PHE A 49 -14.32 15.54 -7.71
N PRO A 50 -13.35 16.45 -7.55
CA PRO A 50 -13.61 17.86 -7.23
C PRO A 50 -14.04 18.69 -8.45
N ASP A 51 -14.90 18.14 -9.32
CA ASP A 51 -15.38 18.80 -10.55
C ASP A 51 -16.91 18.77 -10.64
N GLU A 52 -17.47 19.75 -11.36
CA GLU A 52 -18.92 19.92 -11.53
C GLU A 52 -19.60 18.70 -12.18
N GLY A 53 -18.92 18.05 -13.13
CA GLY A 53 -19.45 16.87 -13.81
C GLY A 53 -19.61 15.69 -12.84
N SER A 54 -18.63 15.48 -11.97
CA SER A 54 -18.70 14.50 -10.89
C SER A 54 -19.77 14.88 -9.86
N TYR A 55 -19.93 16.16 -9.50
CA TYR A 55 -20.96 16.60 -8.55
C TYR A 55 -22.36 16.29 -9.05
N GLU A 56 -22.68 16.68 -10.29
CA GLU A 56 -23.98 16.39 -10.88
C GLU A 56 -24.25 14.88 -10.95
N ALA A 57 -23.23 14.08 -11.29
CA ALA A 57 -23.36 12.63 -11.37
C ALA A 57 -23.66 12.00 -10.00
N VAL A 58 -22.95 12.46 -8.96
CA VAL A 58 -23.17 12.02 -7.57
C VAL A 58 -24.56 12.43 -7.09
N ASP A 59 -24.93 13.69 -7.27
CA ASP A 59 -26.22 14.24 -6.82
C ASP A 59 -27.39 13.47 -7.45
N ARG A 60 -27.32 13.18 -8.76
CA ARG A 60 -28.34 12.36 -9.46
C ARG A 60 -28.48 10.95 -8.88
N ILE A 61 -27.41 10.36 -8.33
CA ILE A 61 -27.44 9.02 -7.74
C ILE A 61 -27.96 9.09 -6.30
N THR A 62 -27.47 10.03 -5.49
CA THR A 62 -27.82 10.18 -4.07
C THR A 62 -29.26 10.65 -3.88
N ASP A 63 -29.78 11.47 -4.80
CA ASP A 63 -31.17 11.94 -4.77
C ASP A 63 -32.16 10.87 -5.27
N HIS A 64 -31.69 9.91 -6.05
CA HIS A 64 -32.54 8.87 -6.60
C HIS A 64 -32.86 7.78 -5.55
N VAL A 65 -34.14 7.66 -5.19
CA VAL A 65 -34.68 6.77 -4.13
C VAL A 65 -34.17 5.32 -4.21
N THR A 66 -34.07 4.76 -5.42
CA THR A 66 -33.56 3.40 -5.67
C THR A 66 -32.04 3.32 -5.78
N LEU A 67 -31.38 4.21 -6.53
CA LEU A 67 -29.96 4.07 -6.86
C LEU A 67 -29.06 4.27 -5.64
N LYS A 68 -29.38 5.21 -4.74
CA LYS A 68 -28.62 5.40 -3.50
C LYS A 68 -28.54 4.17 -2.60
N LYS A 69 -29.55 3.28 -2.69
CA LYS A 69 -29.56 2.00 -1.96
C LYS A 69 -28.71 0.92 -2.64
N MET A 70 -28.31 1.12 -3.90
CA MET A 70 -27.46 0.18 -4.62
C MET A 70 -25.98 0.42 -4.33
N VAL A 71 -25.60 1.65 -3.93
CA VAL A 71 -24.23 2.04 -3.60
C VAL A 71 -23.71 1.23 -2.42
N LYS A 72 -22.58 0.55 -2.62
CA LYS A 72 -21.85 -0.28 -1.65
C LYS A 72 -20.42 0.20 -1.44
N LYS A 73 -19.82 0.82 -2.45
CA LYS A 73 -18.47 1.35 -2.42
C LYS A 73 -18.44 2.82 -2.82
N VAL A 74 -17.66 3.62 -2.11
CA VAL A 74 -17.46 5.04 -2.43
C VAL A 74 -15.97 5.31 -2.58
N TYR A 75 -15.59 5.99 -3.65
CA TYR A 75 -14.27 6.61 -3.80
C TYR A 75 -14.43 8.11 -3.68
N VAL A 76 -13.64 8.72 -2.79
CA VAL A 76 -13.46 10.17 -2.68
C VAL A 76 -12.06 10.45 -3.20
N ASN A 77 -11.95 11.16 -4.31
CA ASN A 77 -10.68 11.57 -4.91
C ASN A 77 -10.59 13.09 -4.81
N THR A 78 -9.48 13.61 -4.30
CA THR A 78 -9.23 15.05 -4.16
C THR A 78 -8.67 15.70 -5.42
N CYS A 79 -8.28 14.88 -6.40
CA CYS A 79 -7.84 15.27 -7.74
C CYS A 79 -8.35 14.23 -8.77
N GLU A 80 -8.58 14.66 -10.02
CA GLU A 80 -8.89 13.76 -11.13
C GLU A 80 -7.63 13.03 -11.58
N ASP A 81 -6.68 13.79 -12.10
CA ASP A 81 -5.31 13.36 -12.38
C ASP A 81 -4.38 13.85 -11.25
N ASP A 82 -3.26 13.15 -11.04
CA ASP A 82 -2.24 13.66 -10.11
C ASP A 82 -1.63 14.95 -10.69
N TYR A 83 -1.33 15.92 -9.82
CA TYR A 83 -0.73 17.19 -10.22
C TYR A 83 0.71 16.96 -10.70
N ASP A 84 1.13 17.72 -11.70
CA ASP A 84 2.54 17.72 -12.12
C ASP A 84 3.40 18.44 -11.06
N ASP A 85 4.70 18.16 -10.98
CA ASP A 85 5.65 18.78 -10.03
C ASP A 85 5.86 20.30 -10.20
N TYR A 86 5.07 20.96 -11.06
CA TYR A 86 5.17 22.38 -11.34
C TYR A 86 4.27 23.23 -10.43
N ASP A 87 4.67 24.50 -10.27
CA ASP A 87 4.18 25.54 -9.35
C ASP A 87 2.66 25.77 -9.39
N GLU A 88 1.92 24.84 -8.80
CA GLU A 88 0.49 24.92 -8.58
C GLU A 88 0.21 25.43 -7.16
N GLY A 89 -0.65 26.45 -7.06
CA GLY A 89 -1.05 26.98 -5.76
C GLY A 89 -1.87 25.95 -4.96
N GLU A 90 -1.90 26.10 -3.63
CA GLU A 90 -2.73 25.25 -2.77
C GLU A 90 -4.18 25.22 -3.27
N VAL A 91 -4.71 24.01 -3.49
CA VAL A 91 -6.08 23.84 -3.93
C VAL A 91 -7.06 24.08 -2.80
N GLU A 92 -8.16 24.77 -3.12
CA GLU A 92 -9.20 25.02 -2.14
C GLU A 92 -10.08 23.78 -1.98
N LEU A 93 -10.23 23.30 -0.75
CA LEU A 93 -11.25 22.30 -0.41
C LEU A 93 -12.64 22.97 -0.42
N THR A 94 -13.27 23.00 -1.60
CA THR A 94 -14.52 23.73 -1.82
C THR A 94 -15.65 23.24 -0.91
N LYS A 95 -16.55 24.15 -0.53
CA LYS A 95 -17.73 23.79 0.26
C LYS A 95 -18.59 22.72 -0.43
N ASP A 96 -18.73 22.81 -1.75
CA ASP A 96 -19.50 21.85 -2.53
C ASP A 96 -18.96 20.42 -2.40
N PHE A 97 -17.64 20.24 -2.50
CA PHE A 97 -16.98 18.95 -2.29
C PHE A 97 -17.25 18.40 -0.87
N LYS A 98 -17.09 19.25 0.16
CA LYS A 98 -17.34 18.90 1.57
C LYS A 98 -18.77 18.44 1.79
N ASP A 99 -19.74 19.15 1.22
CA ASP A 99 -21.16 18.86 1.37
C ASP A 99 -21.52 17.52 0.68
N ARG A 100 -20.94 17.18 -0.48
CA ARG A 100 -21.17 15.89 -1.15
C ARG A 100 -20.61 14.71 -0.36
N ILE A 101 -19.42 14.84 0.24
CA ILE A 101 -18.88 13.80 1.14
C ILE A 101 -19.86 13.55 2.29
N ALA A 102 -20.39 14.60 2.90
CA ALA A 102 -21.35 14.48 3.99
C ALA A 102 -22.69 13.84 3.56
N ASN A 103 -23.11 14.05 2.31
CA ASN A 103 -24.36 13.49 1.77
C ASN A 103 -24.29 11.97 1.52
N PHE A 104 -23.10 11.36 1.51
CA PHE A 104 -23.00 9.90 1.41
C PHE A 104 -23.62 9.15 2.60
N ARG A 105 -23.94 9.84 3.71
CA ARG A 105 -24.78 9.28 4.79
C ARG A 105 -26.15 8.78 4.28
N ASP A 106 -26.63 9.33 3.16
CA ASP A 106 -27.91 8.94 2.55
C ASP A 106 -27.82 7.64 1.74
N CYS A 107 -26.63 7.05 1.63
CA CYS A 107 -26.35 5.75 1.01
C CYS A 107 -26.19 4.67 2.11
N PRO A 108 -27.28 4.03 2.58
CA PRO A 108 -27.27 3.20 3.78
C PRO A 108 -26.51 1.88 3.64
N ASN A 109 -26.13 1.49 2.42
CA ASN A 109 -25.52 0.19 2.12
C ASN A 109 -24.02 0.27 1.84
N VAL A 110 -23.39 1.44 2.06
CA VAL A 110 -21.94 1.61 1.91
C VAL A 110 -21.22 0.76 2.95
N LYS A 111 -20.32 -0.11 2.47
CA LYS A 111 -19.49 -1.00 3.29
C LYS A 111 -18.01 -0.85 2.99
N SER A 112 -17.67 -0.22 1.87
CA SER A 112 -16.31 -0.01 1.39
C SER A 112 -16.13 1.46 1.05
N ALA A 113 -15.06 2.07 1.54
CA ALA A 113 -14.75 3.47 1.26
C ALA A 113 -13.27 3.64 1.00
N VAL A 114 -12.94 4.41 -0.02
CA VAL A 114 -11.57 4.73 -0.41
C VAL A 114 -11.42 6.24 -0.50
N LEU A 115 -10.41 6.78 0.18
CA LEU A 115 -9.95 8.15 0.01
C LEU A 115 -8.65 8.12 -0.80
N ARG A 116 -8.58 8.89 -1.88
CA ARG A 116 -7.36 9.09 -2.66
C ARG A 116 -6.97 10.57 -2.57
N PHE A 117 -5.72 10.78 -2.18
CA PHE A 117 -5.03 12.06 -2.34
C PHE A 117 -4.17 12.08 -3.59
N ASP A 118 -3.66 13.25 -3.93
CA ASP A 118 -2.57 13.40 -4.88
C ASP A 118 -1.33 12.61 -4.44
N LYS A 119 -0.55 12.09 -5.39
CA LYS A 119 0.66 11.31 -5.08
C LYS A 119 1.82 12.17 -4.55
N HIS A 120 1.89 13.44 -4.94
CA HIS A 120 2.92 14.36 -4.48
C HIS A 120 2.51 14.97 -3.13
N CYS A 121 3.44 14.99 -2.18
CA CYS A 121 3.22 15.61 -0.88
C CYS A 121 4.46 16.35 -0.39
N SER A 122 4.25 17.33 0.49
CA SER A 122 5.35 18.08 1.12
C SER A 122 4.94 18.51 2.52
N ALA A 123 5.92 18.56 3.43
CA ALA A 123 5.78 19.13 4.76
C ALA A 123 6.00 20.66 4.79
N GLY A 124 6.30 21.29 3.64
CA GLY A 124 6.45 22.75 3.53
C GLY A 124 7.66 23.30 4.28
N ARG A 125 8.74 22.51 4.40
CA ARG A 125 9.93 22.85 5.20
C ARG A 125 10.84 23.86 4.53
N GLU A 126 10.86 23.92 3.19
CA GLU A 126 11.79 24.74 2.43
C GLU A 126 11.05 25.63 1.43
N GLU A 127 11.35 26.94 1.42
CA GLU A 127 10.70 27.94 0.56
C GLU A 127 10.91 27.69 -0.95
N TRP A 128 11.95 26.94 -1.33
CA TRP A 128 12.27 26.59 -2.71
C TRP A 128 11.75 25.22 -3.16
N ARG A 129 11.21 24.41 -2.25
CA ARG A 129 10.41 23.24 -2.63
C ARG A 129 9.02 23.75 -2.93
N VAL A 130 8.63 23.66 -4.20
CA VAL A 130 7.28 23.99 -4.65
C VAL A 130 6.28 23.27 -3.75
N GLY A 131 5.39 24.02 -3.11
CA GLY A 131 4.40 23.43 -2.22
C GLY A 131 3.48 22.53 -3.02
N SER A 132 3.34 21.26 -2.61
CA SER A 132 2.32 20.38 -3.18
C SER A 132 0.94 21.05 -3.06
N PRO A 133 0.08 20.99 -4.10
CA PRO A 133 -1.24 21.62 -4.08
C PRO A 133 -2.10 21.14 -2.90
N GLU A 134 -1.88 19.90 -2.46
CA GLU A 134 -2.56 19.30 -1.31
C GLU A 134 -1.68 19.34 -0.05
N THR A 135 -1.70 20.49 0.63
CA THR A 135 -0.92 20.69 1.87
C THR A 135 -1.36 19.75 3.02
N ILE A 136 -0.54 19.67 4.08
CA ILE A 136 -0.90 18.99 5.33
C ILE A 136 -2.26 19.48 5.87
N ALA A 137 -2.54 20.78 5.77
CA ALA A 137 -3.80 21.36 6.26
C ALA A 137 -4.99 20.86 5.43
N PHE A 138 -4.87 20.89 4.10
CA PHE A 138 -5.88 20.36 3.17
C PHE A 138 -6.14 18.86 3.42
N ARG A 139 -5.08 18.05 3.49
CA ARG A 139 -5.17 16.59 3.71
C ARG A 139 -5.80 16.28 5.07
N THR A 140 -5.44 17.03 6.10
CA THR A 140 -6.00 16.85 7.45
C THR A 140 -7.48 17.26 7.52
N GLU A 141 -7.87 18.35 6.88
CA GLU A 141 -9.28 18.76 6.81
C GLU A 141 -10.11 17.70 6.05
N THR A 142 -9.61 17.22 4.92
CA THR A 142 -10.25 16.18 4.12
C THR A 142 -10.42 14.88 4.90
N LEU A 143 -9.37 14.41 5.60
CA LEU A 143 -9.45 13.26 6.51
C LEU A 143 -10.53 13.48 7.58
N GLY A 144 -10.57 14.67 8.18
CA GLY A 144 -11.58 15.02 9.18
C GLY A 144 -13.02 14.90 8.67
N ILE A 145 -13.28 15.38 7.45
CA ILE A 145 -14.60 15.32 6.83
C ILE A 145 -14.96 13.88 6.44
N PHE A 146 -14.02 13.17 5.85
CA PHE A 146 -14.19 11.78 5.42
C PHE A 146 -14.48 10.86 6.61
N PHE A 147 -13.66 10.90 7.66
CA PHE A 147 -13.86 10.06 8.85
C PHE A 147 -15.08 10.46 9.65
N LYS A 148 -15.44 11.74 9.71
CA LYS A 148 -16.70 12.19 10.32
C LYS A 148 -17.91 11.58 9.61
N TRP A 149 -17.90 11.52 8.27
CA TRP A 149 -18.95 10.85 7.52
C TRP A 149 -18.98 9.35 7.83
N LEU A 150 -17.85 8.65 7.72
CA LEU A 150 -17.77 7.21 7.99
C LEU A 150 -18.22 6.84 9.41
N ALA A 151 -17.82 7.64 10.40
CA ALA A 151 -18.21 7.50 11.79
C ALA A 151 -19.71 7.74 12.02
N SER A 152 -20.40 8.43 11.11
CA SER A 152 -21.85 8.71 11.20
C SER A 152 -22.74 7.58 10.66
N ASN A 153 -22.15 6.62 9.94
CA ASN A 153 -22.91 5.51 9.34
C ASN A 153 -23.50 4.59 10.43
N GLU A 154 -24.77 4.23 10.26
CA GLU A 154 -25.46 3.28 11.17
C GLU A 154 -24.86 1.86 11.08
N ALA A 155 -24.51 1.44 9.86
CA ALA A 155 -23.83 0.17 9.63
C ALA A 155 -22.30 0.40 9.64
N PRO A 156 -21.53 -0.46 10.35
CA PRO A 156 -20.09 -0.31 10.39
C PRO A 156 -19.46 -0.57 9.02
N LEU A 157 -18.48 0.25 8.68
CA LEU A 157 -17.63 0.06 7.50
C LEU A 157 -16.88 -1.28 7.62
N ARG A 158 -16.70 -1.96 6.50
CA ARG A 158 -15.98 -3.24 6.41
C ARG A 158 -14.64 -3.12 5.73
N GLU A 159 -14.52 -2.21 4.78
CA GLU A 159 -13.31 -2.02 4.00
C GLU A 159 -12.97 -0.54 3.97
N LEU A 160 -11.73 -0.23 4.36
CA LEU A 160 -11.18 1.11 4.29
C LEU A 160 -9.92 1.08 3.43
N GLY A 161 -9.87 2.03 2.51
CA GLY A 161 -8.71 2.32 1.70
C GLY A 161 -8.28 3.77 1.85
N ILE A 162 -6.99 4.02 2.02
CA ILE A 162 -6.41 5.36 1.85
C ILE A 162 -5.24 5.21 0.87
N ARG A 163 -5.38 5.83 -0.30
CA ARG A 163 -4.36 5.90 -1.33
C ARG A 163 -3.64 7.24 -1.23
N ASN A 164 -2.32 7.20 -1.34
CA ASN A 164 -1.45 8.37 -1.23
C ASN A 164 -1.63 9.11 0.11
N MET A 165 -1.71 8.35 1.21
CA MET A 165 -1.71 8.90 2.55
C MET A 165 -0.36 9.51 2.85
N GLN A 166 -0.30 10.83 3.09
CA GLN A 166 0.93 11.45 3.55
C GLN A 166 1.35 10.85 4.92
N ASP A 167 2.64 10.67 5.09
CA ASP A 167 3.36 10.21 6.29
C ASP A 167 3.30 11.18 7.49
N VAL A 168 2.14 11.79 7.73
CA VAL A 168 1.87 12.69 8.84
C VAL A 168 0.60 12.26 9.55
N ASN A 169 0.71 11.91 10.84
CA ASN A 169 -0.44 11.54 11.64
C ASN A 169 -1.26 12.76 12.09
N VAL A 170 -2.58 12.59 12.06
CA VAL A 170 -3.52 13.61 12.53
C VAL A 170 -3.43 13.76 14.05
N ARG A 171 -3.21 15.00 14.51
CA ARG A 171 -3.07 15.34 15.94
C ARG A 171 -4.37 15.83 16.59
N TYR A 172 -5.44 15.99 15.82
CA TYR A 172 -6.72 16.49 16.32
C TYR A 172 -7.52 15.38 16.98
N GLU A 173 -7.70 15.46 18.30
CA GLU A 173 -8.39 14.47 19.13
C GLU A 173 -9.75 14.02 18.57
N LYS A 174 -10.54 14.96 18.05
CA LYS A 174 -11.83 14.65 17.43
C LYS A 174 -11.69 13.75 16.20
N ILE A 175 -10.76 14.05 15.30
CA ILE A 175 -10.53 13.25 14.09
C ILE A 175 -9.97 11.87 14.50
N SER A 176 -9.05 11.82 15.48
CA SER A 176 -8.53 10.56 16.01
C SER A 176 -9.63 9.67 16.59
N THR A 177 -10.62 10.24 17.27
CA THR A 177 -11.79 9.51 17.80
C THR A 177 -12.65 8.93 16.67
N ASP A 178 -12.91 9.70 15.61
CA ASP A 178 -13.65 9.25 14.45
C ASP A 178 -12.89 8.14 13.69
N ILE A 179 -11.56 8.27 13.55
CA ILE A 179 -10.67 7.24 12.99
C ILE A 179 -10.80 5.94 13.81
N GLU A 180 -10.57 6.00 15.13
CA GLU A 180 -10.63 4.81 15.98
C GLU A 180 -11.98 4.10 15.88
N LYS A 181 -13.08 4.87 15.91
CA LYS A 181 -14.44 4.32 15.76
C LYS A 181 -14.64 3.57 14.45
N VAL A 182 -14.12 4.10 13.34
CA VAL A 182 -14.23 3.46 12.02
C VAL A 182 -13.38 2.19 11.96
N LEU A 183 -12.17 2.23 12.50
CA LEU A 183 -11.21 1.13 12.41
C LEU A 183 -11.66 -0.14 13.18
N GLN A 184 -12.40 0.00 14.29
CA GLN A 184 -12.79 -1.12 15.17
C GLN A 184 -13.50 -2.32 14.50
N ASN A 185 -14.20 -2.08 13.38
CA ASN A 185 -15.04 -3.08 12.72
C ASN A 185 -14.58 -3.48 11.31
N LEU A 186 -13.41 -3.00 10.91
CA LEU A 186 -12.84 -3.26 9.59
C LEU A 186 -12.42 -4.71 9.44
N ARG A 187 -12.71 -5.26 8.26
CA ARG A 187 -12.17 -6.53 7.79
C ARG A 187 -11.02 -6.32 6.82
N THR A 188 -11.01 -5.19 6.12
CA THR A 188 -9.97 -4.88 5.15
C THR A 188 -9.46 -3.47 5.38
N LEU A 189 -8.14 -3.34 5.49
CA LEU A 189 -7.43 -2.07 5.60
C LEU A 189 -6.34 -2.03 4.54
N ARG A 190 -6.39 -1.01 3.68
CA ARG A 190 -5.35 -0.72 2.70
C ARG A 190 -4.82 0.67 2.93
N LEU A 191 -3.54 0.76 3.23
CA LEU A 191 -2.82 2.02 3.35
C LEU A 191 -1.70 2.03 2.32
N SER A 192 -1.81 2.98 1.40
CA SER A 192 -0.73 3.37 0.50
C SER A 192 -0.21 4.70 1.03
N ILE A 193 1.03 4.71 1.48
CA ILE A 193 1.70 5.86 2.06
C ILE A 193 2.53 6.55 0.98
N VAL A 194 2.53 7.88 1.00
CA VAL A 194 3.46 8.71 0.22
C VAL A 194 4.31 9.55 1.16
N THR A 195 5.54 9.80 0.76
CA THR A 195 6.55 10.54 1.51
C THR A 195 7.01 11.76 0.72
N GLU A 196 7.52 12.77 1.41
CA GLU A 196 8.17 13.88 0.73
C GLU A 196 9.50 13.40 0.13
N HIS A 197 9.73 13.73 -1.14
CA HIS A 197 10.95 13.37 -1.86
C HIS A 197 11.78 14.61 -2.21
N ASN A 198 13.10 14.51 -2.02
CA ASN A 198 14.06 15.51 -2.46
C ASN A 198 14.70 15.07 -3.78
N ASP A 199 14.09 15.45 -4.92
CA ASP A 199 14.61 15.06 -6.24
C ASP A 199 16.07 15.52 -6.48
N ALA A 200 16.49 16.61 -5.83
CA ALA A 200 17.85 17.15 -5.98
C ALA A 200 18.89 16.39 -5.14
N ALA A 201 18.49 15.78 -4.02
CA ALA A 201 19.35 15.01 -3.12
C ALA A 201 18.50 13.96 -2.36
N PRO A 202 18.11 12.85 -3.00
CA PRO A 202 17.22 11.85 -2.39
C PRO A 202 17.86 11.12 -1.21
N GLU A 203 19.19 11.19 -1.05
CA GLU A 203 19.88 10.75 0.15
C GLU A 203 19.40 11.45 1.44
N ASP A 204 18.89 12.68 1.33
CA ASP A 204 18.39 13.46 2.46
C ASP A 204 16.98 13.03 2.91
N ASP A 205 16.27 12.22 2.12
CA ASP A 205 14.90 11.77 2.46
C ASP A 205 14.88 10.98 3.79
N LEU A 206 15.98 10.30 4.11
CA LEU A 206 16.15 9.61 5.39
C LEU A 206 16.16 10.57 6.60
N GLU A 207 16.55 11.83 6.40
CA GLU A 207 16.63 12.83 7.46
C GLU A 207 15.25 13.42 7.83
N PHE A 208 14.21 13.16 7.03
CA PHE A 208 12.86 13.64 7.31
C PHE A 208 12.28 12.94 8.53
N SER A 209 11.77 13.73 9.48
CA SER A 209 11.23 13.20 10.73
C SER A 209 9.80 12.68 10.61
N GLU A 210 9.05 13.13 9.59
CA GLU A 210 7.65 12.74 9.31
C GLU A 210 7.53 11.22 9.13
N PRO A 211 8.28 10.56 8.23
CA PRO A 211 8.20 9.11 8.07
C PRO A 211 8.48 8.37 9.38
N HIS A 212 9.53 8.76 10.11
CA HIS A 212 9.91 8.10 11.37
C HIS A 212 8.81 8.21 12.43
N ASN A 213 8.25 9.40 12.60
CA ASN A 213 7.17 9.64 13.55
C ASN A 213 5.89 8.91 13.14
N PHE A 214 5.60 8.86 11.84
CA PHE A 214 4.43 8.20 11.29
C PHE A 214 4.48 6.69 11.51
N PHE A 215 5.54 6.02 11.05
CA PHE A 215 5.67 4.57 11.16
C PHE A 215 5.84 4.10 12.61
N ALA A 216 6.41 4.93 13.50
CA ALA A 216 6.43 4.64 14.94
C ALA A 216 5.02 4.61 15.55
N GLN A 217 4.09 5.43 15.05
CA GLN A 217 2.72 5.51 15.55
C GLN A 217 1.74 4.63 14.76
N LEU A 218 2.08 4.23 13.53
CA LEU A 218 1.25 3.43 12.63
C LEU A 218 0.65 2.19 13.33
N PRO A 219 1.41 1.36 14.08
CA PRO A 219 0.85 0.22 14.79
C PRO A 219 -0.26 0.60 15.78
N SER A 220 -0.05 1.65 16.58
CA SER A 220 -0.98 2.04 17.63
C SER A 220 -2.22 2.78 17.11
N MET A 221 -2.04 3.65 16.11
CA MET A 221 -3.11 4.52 15.60
C MET A 221 -3.97 3.85 14.53
N TRP A 222 -3.35 3.08 13.62
CA TRP A 222 -4.03 2.55 12.42
C TRP A 222 -4.27 1.04 12.46
N LEU A 223 -3.35 0.28 13.06
CA LEU A 223 -3.41 -1.18 13.02
C LEU A 223 -4.15 -1.76 14.24
N LYS A 224 -3.74 -1.38 15.44
CA LYS A 224 -4.27 -1.92 16.70
C LYS A 224 -5.78 -1.76 16.87
N PRO A 225 -6.43 -0.66 16.46
CA PRO A 225 -7.88 -0.53 16.61
C PRO A 225 -8.68 -1.60 15.85
N SER A 226 -8.17 -2.07 14.70
CA SER A 226 -8.82 -3.10 13.88
C SER A 226 -8.35 -4.53 14.20
N ALA A 227 -7.43 -4.71 15.16
CA ALA A 227 -6.69 -5.95 15.35
C ALA A 227 -7.58 -7.21 15.48
N SER A 228 -8.71 -7.09 16.18
CA SER A 228 -9.61 -8.22 16.45
C SER A 228 -10.48 -8.63 15.26
N SER A 229 -10.70 -7.75 14.28
CA SER A 229 -11.66 -7.93 13.19
C SER A 229 -11.01 -8.00 11.81
N LEU A 230 -9.76 -7.56 11.69
CA LEU A 230 -9.06 -7.48 10.41
C LEU A 230 -8.76 -8.87 9.81
N GLU A 231 -9.17 -9.04 8.55
CA GLU A 231 -8.96 -10.23 7.73
C GLU A 231 -7.97 -9.96 6.58
N HIS A 232 -7.84 -8.71 6.11
CA HIS A 232 -6.98 -8.32 4.99
C HIS A 232 -6.22 -7.03 5.33
N LEU A 233 -4.90 -7.06 5.24
CA LEU A 233 -4.03 -5.91 5.45
C LEU A 233 -3.12 -5.70 4.23
N THR A 234 -3.13 -4.49 3.69
CA THR A 234 -2.14 -4.03 2.70
C THR A 234 -1.46 -2.79 3.23
N LEU A 235 -0.12 -2.85 3.32
CA LEU A 235 0.72 -1.69 3.62
C LEU A 235 1.72 -1.52 2.48
N SER A 236 1.67 -0.38 1.81
CA SER A 236 2.61 -0.01 0.77
C SER A 236 3.07 1.43 0.96
N CYS A 237 4.28 1.73 0.53
CA CYS A 237 4.86 3.07 0.61
C CYS A 237 5.58 3.35 -0.71
N ASP A 238 5.55 4.59 -1.18
CA ASP A 238 6.30 5.02 -2.36
C ASP A 238 7.82 4.87 -2.16
N ASN A 239 8.30 5.05 -0.93
CA ASN A 239 9.67 4.75 -0.50
C ASN A 239 9.78 3.43 0.28
N TYR A 240 11.01 2.91 0.39
CA TYR A 240 11.30 1.73 1.20
C TYR A 240 11.05 1.96 2.69
N PHE A 241 10.39 1.01 3.35
CA PHE A 241 10.08 1.08 4.79
C PHE A 241 10.30 -0.25 5.50
N GLY A 242 10.25 -0.25 6.83
CA GLY A 242 10.43 -1.45 7.67
C GLY A 242 11.81 -1.53 8.32
N PHE A 243 12.84 -1.05 7.62
CA PHE A 243 14.15 -0.75 8.20
C PHE A 243 14.24 0.74 8.58
N TYR A 244 14.12 1.64 7.59
CA TYR A 244 14.29 3.06 7.80
C TYR A 244 13.40 3.87 6.84
N PRO A 245 12.22 4.36 7.28
CA PRO A 245 11.73 4.34 8.65
C PRO A 245 11.40 2.91 9.16
N LYS A 246 11.60 2.68 10.46
CA LYS A 246 11.32 1.37 11.06
C LYS A 246 9.82 1.15 11.26
N LEU A 247 9.37 -0.08 11.05
CA LEU A 247 8.03 -0.52 11.43
C LEU A 247 8.11 -1.71 12.40
N GLU A 248 7.77 -1.47 13.66
CA GLU A 248 7.69 -2.53 14.69
C GLU A 248 6.28 -3.12 14.77
N ALA A 249 5.98 -4.01 13.82
CA ALA A 249 4.67 -4.67 13.74
C ALA A 249 4.42 -5.66 14.90
N SER A 250 5.46 -6.08 15.63
CA SER A 250 5.36 -7.08 16.71
C SER A 250 4.44 -6.66 17.87
N GLU A 251 4.10 -5.38 17.98
CA GLU A 251 3.16 -4.88 18.98
C GLU A 251 1.69 -5.18 18.66
N VAL A 252 1.39 -5.63 17.45
CA VAL A 252 0.02 -5.91 16.98
C VAL A 252 -0.07 -7.32 16.41
N HIS A 253 -1.06 -8.07 16.87
CA HIS A 253 -1.37 -9.40 16.36
C HIS A 253 -2.82 -9.45 15.85
N PHE A 254 -3.04 -10.15 14.74
CA PHE A 254 -4.30 -10.15 13.99
C PHE A 254 -4.89 -11.57 13.93
N PRO A 255 -5.70 -12.00 14.92
CA PRO A 255 -6.14 -13.38 15.03
C PRO A 255 -6.98 -13.91 13.86
N ASN A 256 -7.49 -13.04 12.99
CA ASN A 256 -8.34 -13.40 11.85
C ASN A 256 -7.70 -13.10 10.48
N LEU A 257 -6.40 -12.76 10.45
CA LEU A 257 -5.72 -12.32 9.24
C LEU A 257 -5.61 -13.45 8.22
N LYS A 258 -6.23 -13.27 7.06
CA LYS A 258 -6.23 -14.20 5.92
C LYS A 258 -5.30 -13.74 4.81
N SER A 259 -5.24 -12.44 4.56
CA SER A 259 -4.40 -11.85 3.53
C SER A 259 -3.49 -10.78 4.10
N LEU A 260 -2.20 -10.86 3.74
CA LEU A 260 -1.23 -9.81 4.04
C LEU A 260 -0.47 -9.45 2.76
N ALA A 261 -0.43 -8.15 2.46
CA ALA A 261 0.29 -7.61 1.33
C ALA A 261 1.24 -6.48 1.76
N PHE A 262 2.45 -6.52 1.23
CA PHE A 262 3.46 -5.48 1.42
C PHE A 262 3.94 -4.95 0.07
N GLY A 263 4.10 -3.63 -0.03
CA GLY A 263 4.67 -2.94 -1.19
C GLY A 263 5.88 -2.09 -0.78
N ASN A 264 7.09 -2.32 -1.31
CA ASN A 264 8.35 -1.67 -0.90
C ASN A 264 8.77 -1.94 0.57
N TYR A 265 8.47 -3.12 1.12
CA TYR A 265 8.89 -3.47 2.48
C TYR A 265 10.29 -4.10 2.53
N CYS A 266 11.11 -3.61 3.46
CA CYS A 266 12.48 -4.04 3.70
C CYS A 266 12.57 -5.03 4.88
N PHE A 267 13.04 -6.24 4.59
CA PHE A 267 13.34 -7.27 5.58
C PHE A 267 14.81 -7.20 6.00
N VAL A 268 15.06 -7.07 7.30
CA VAL A 268 16.41 -6.87 7.87
C VAL A 268 16.61 -7.65 9.20
N ARG A 269 15.54 -8.29 9.73
CA ARG A 269 15.60 -9.03 11.00
C ARG A 269 14.58 -10.17 11.07
N ASP A 270 14.93 -11.17 11.87
CA ASP A 270 14.12 -12.38 12.05
C ASP A 270 12.71 -12.10 12.60
N SER A 271 12.57 -11.11 13.48
CA SER A 271 11.26 -10.80 14.08
C SER A 271 10.21 -10.36 13.05
N GLN A 272 10.62 -9.81 11.90
CA GLN A 272 9.68 -9.49 10.82
C GLN A 272 9.09 -10.76 10.20
N LEU A 273 9.94 -11.77 9.95
CA LEU A 273 9.49 -13.08 9.48
C LEU A 273 8.64 -13.79 10.55
N GLU A 274 9.12 -13.84 11.79
CA GLU A 274 8.40 -14.50 12.88
C GLU A 274 7.05 -13.83 13.17
N TRP A 275 6.93 -12.52 12.95
CA TRP A 275 5.64 -11.83 13.02
C TRP A 275 4.67 -12.33 11.97
N ILE A 276 5.07 -12.45 10.69
CA ILE A 276 4.21 -13.01 9.62
C ILE A 276 3.81 -14.45 9.96
N LEU A 277 4.77 -15.25 10.43
CA LEU A 277 4.55 -16.64 10.80
C LEU A 277 3.62 -16.79 12.02
N SER A 278 3.51 -15.77 12.87
CA SER A 278 2.60 -15.79 14.02
C SER A 278 1.13 -15.93 13.60
N HIS A 279 0.78 -15.61 12.35
CA HIS A 279 -0.57 -15.72 11.77
C HIS A 279 -0.82 -17.03 11.03
N ALA A 280 0.05 -18.04 11.21
CA ALA A 280 -0.03 -19.34 10.52
C ALA A 280 -1.38 -20.05 10.58
N ALA A 281 -2.18 -19.80 11.63
CA ALA A 281 -3.47 -20.42 11.83
C ALA A 281 -4.56 -19.93 10.84
N THR A 282 -4.42 -18.73 10.28
CA THR A 282 -5.45 -18.10 9.46
C THR A 282 -4.98 -17.62 8.10
N LEU A 283 -3.67 -17.40 7.93
CA LEU A 283 -3.10 -16.79 6.73
C LEU A 283 -3.20 -17.72 5.51
N THR A 284 -3.92 -17.27 4.49
CA THR A 284 -4.18 -17.97 3.22
C THR A 284 -3.49 -17.33 2.03
N ASP A 285 -3.26 -16.01 2.09
CA ASP A 285 -2.78 -15.20 0.98
C ASP A 285 -1.64 -14.27 1.43
N LEU A 286 -0.53 -14.32 0.71
CA LEU A 286 0.65 -13.48 0.91
C LEU A 286 1.06 -12.83 -0.40
N SER A 287 1.26 -11.51 -0.41
CA SER A 287 1.68 -10.78 -1.61
C SER A 287 2.80 -9.79 -1.28
N PHE A 288 3.93 -9.92 -1.97
CA PHE A 288 5.09 -9.05 -1.83
C PHE A 288 5.38 -8.36 -3.16
N ASP A 289 5.10 -7.07 -3.19
CA ASP A 289 5.33 -6.17 -4.32
C ASP A 289 6.57 -5.33 -4.02
N ASP A 290 7.62 -5.48 -4.81
CA ASP A 290 8.89 -4.75 -4.64
C ASP A 290 9.49 -4.80 -3.22
N CYS A 291 9.26 -5.90 -2.51
CA CYS A 291 9.87 -6.13 -1.21
C CYS A 291 11.31 -6.64 -1.37
N VAL A 292 12.19 -6.23 -0.46
CA VAL A 292 13.62 -6.55 -0.52
C VAL A 292 14.14 -7.08 0.81
N ILE A 293 15.21 -7.88 0.76
CA ILE A 293 16.01 -8.21 1.94
C ILE A 293 17.23 -7.30 1.98
N LEU A 294 17.34 -6.50 3.04
CA LEU A 294 18.53 -5.71 3.31
C LEU A 294 19.59 -6.61 3.94
N TYR A 295 20.57 -7.04 3.14
CA TYR A 295 21.58 -8.01 3.60
C TYR A 295 22.71 -7.35 4.40
N ASP A 296 22.90 -6.04 4.24
CA ASP A 296 23.85 -5.25 5.00
C ASP A 296 23.33 -3.81 5.10
N VAL A 297 23.38 -3.25 6.31
CA VAL A 297 22.90 -1.90 6.56
C VAL A 297 23.94 -1.12 7.36
N CYS A 298 23.94 0.20 7.16
CA CYS A 298 24.78 1.15 7.86
C CYS A 298 23.98 2.40 8.23
N LEU A 299 24.08 2.82 9.48
CA LEU A 299 23.53 4.09 9.98
C LEU A 299 24.62 4.92 10.65
N ALA A 300 24.61 6.23 10.42
CA ALA A 300 25.40 7.17 11.19
C ALA A 300 24.89 7.24 12.65
N GLN A 301 25.76 7.68 13.56
CA GLN A 301 25.47 7.67 15.00
C GLN A 301 24.17 8.41 15.36
N GLU A 302 23.92 9.53 14.69
CA GLU A 302 22.74 10.38 14.82
C GLU A 302 21.44 9.68 14.41
N HIS A 303 21.52 8.71 13.48
CA HIS A 303 20.37 8.04 12.87
C HIS A 303 20.03 6.68 13.52
N ILE A 304 20.91 6.12 14.37
CA ILE A 304 20.69 4.83 15.04
C ILE A 304 19.34 4.76 15.77
N ASN A 305 18.93 5.85 16.43
CA ASN A 305 17.71 5.85 17.25
C ASN A 305 16.42 5.73 16.42
N TRP A 306 16.47 6.12 15.15
CA TRP A 306 15.36 5.98 14.21
C TRP A 306 15.33 4.58 13.55
N GLY A 307 16.49 3.91 13.47
CA GLY A 307 16.59 2.52 13.02
C GLY A 307 16.05 1.47 14.02
N PRO A 308 15.91 0.21 13.58
CA PRO A 308 15.34 -0.88 14.37
C PRO A 308 16.37 -1.58 15.27
N PHE A 309 17.62 -1.13 15.25
CA PHE A 309 18.73 -1.78 15.93
C PHE A 309 19.29 -0.91 17.05
N GLN A 310 19.62 -1.55 18.17
CA GLN A 310 20.41 -0.90 19.20
C GLN A 310 21.88 -0.88 18.80
N LYS A 311 22.61 0.15 19.26
CA LYS A 311 24.05 0.29 19.05
C LYS A 311 24.86 -0.94 19.47
N SER A 312 24.43 -1.66 20.51
CA SER A 312 25.07 -2.88 21.00
C SER A 312 24.95 -4.07 20.06
N GLU A 313 24.01 -4.03 19.11
CA GLU A 313 23.77 -5.08 18.13
C GLU A 313 24.45 -4.80 16.78
N MET A 314 25.15 -3.67 16.67
CA MET A 314 25.83 -3.23 15.47
C MET A 314 27.34 -3.15 15.72
N GLU A 315 28.12 -3.29 14.65
CA GLU A 315 29.58 -3.18 14.69
C GLU A 315 30.05 -1.86 14.06
N THR A 316 31.29 -1.47 14.34
CA THR A 316 31.94 -0.37 13.61
C THR A 316 32.93 -0.98 12.64
N ARG A 317 32.96 -0.47 11.41
CA ARG A 317 33.93 -0.86 10.38
C ARG A 317 34.88 0.32 10.12
N ARG A 318 36.12 0.02 9.74
CA ARG A 318 37.10 1.05 9.38
C ARG A 318 36.93 1.39 7.91
N GLU A 319 36.27 2.50 7.63
CA GLU A 319 36.28 3.09 6.29
C GLU A 319 37.66 3.70 6.02
N LEU A 320 38.17 3.52 4.80
CA LEU A 320 39.51 3.98 4.39
C LEU A 320 39.57 5.50 4.10
N ASP A 321 38.43 6.17 3.98
CA ASP A 321 38.33 7.53 3.41
C ASP A 321 38.36 8.67 4.44
N GLY A 322 38.48 8.37 5.74
CA GLY A 322 38.52 9.41 6.77
C GLY A 322 37.20 10.16 6.97
N GLN A 323 36.05 9.57 6.64
CA GLN A 323 34.75 10.09 7.04
C GLN A 323 34.71 10.42 8.54
N VAL A 324 34.24 11.64 8.83
CA VAL A 324 34.24 12.23 10.17
C VAL A 324 33.19 11.59 11.09
N ARG A 325 32.17 10.95 10.52
CA ARG A 325 31.00 10.42 11.24
C ARG A 325 31.21 8.95 11.62
N VAL A 326 30.89 8.61 12.87
CA VAL A 326 30.94 7.22 13.34
C VAL A 326 29.73 6.48 12.77
N LYS A 327 30.00 5.46 11.97
CA LYS A 327 29.00 4.61 11.32
C LYS A 327 28.91 3.24 11.98
N TYR A 328 27.69 2.71 12.02
CA TYR A 328 27.36 1.42 12.64
C TYR A 328 26.73 0.51 11.61
N TYR A 329 27.25 -0.71 11.52
CA TYR A 329 26.90 -1.68 10.50
C TYR A 329 26.22 -2.89 11.12
N ARG A 330 25.31 -3.49 10.36
CA ARG A 330 24.75 -4.79 10.68
C ARG A 330 24.46 -5.57 9.42
N SER A 331 24.92 -6.81 9.38
CA SER A 331 24.58 -7.74 8.31
C SER A 331 23.43 -8.65 8.73
N TYR A 332 22.57 -8.96 7.77
CA TYR A 332 21.50 -9.94 7.92
C TYR A 332 21.80 -11.15 7.04
N ASN A 333 21.70 -12.35 7.62
CA ASN A 333 22.14 -13.58 6.98
C ASN A 333 21.02 -14.35 6.27
N LYS A 334 19.75 -14.14 6.64
CA LYS A 334 18.65 -14.84 5.96
C LYS A 334 18.45 -14.34 4.53
N ARG A 335 17.96 -15.24 3.70
CA ARG A 335 17.74 -15.05 2.27
C ARG A 335 16.31 -15.38 1.92
N TRP A 336 15.91 -15.02 0.70
CA TRP A 336 14.57 -15.29 0.20
C TRP A 336 14.25 -16.79 0.22
N HIS A 337 15.20 -17.67 -0.09
CA HIS A 337 15.00 -19.12 0.09
C HIS A 337 14.62 -19.51 1.52
N ASP A 338 15.24 -18.91 2.55
CA ASP A 338 14.87 -19.17 3.95
C ASP A 338 13.43 -18.73 4.27
N TYR A 339 13.01 -17.61 3.70
CA TYR A 339 11.65 -17.08 3.83
C TYR A 339 10.65 -18.00 3.12
N PHE A 340 10.91 -18.36 1.87
CA PHE A 340 10.06 -19.25 1.09
C PHE A 340 9.91 -20.62 1.74
N ASP A 341 11.00 -21.20 2.25
CA ASP A 341 10.95 -22.46 2.98
C ASP A 341 10.21 -22.33 4.31
N SER A 342 10.36 -21.21 5.01
CA SER A 342 9.58 -20.92 6.21
C SER A 342 8.08 -20.83 5.89
N PHE A 343 7.69 -20.13 4.84
CA PHE A 343 6.28 -20.05 4.42
C PHE A 343 5.74 -21.42 4.00
N ARG A 344 6.52 -22.18 3.24
CA ARG A 344 6.15 -23.53 2.78
C ARG A 344 5.88 -24.49 3.94
N THR A 345 6.71 -24.43 4.98
CA THR A 345 6.70 -25.40 6.09
C THR A 345 5.87 -24.96 7.29
N LYS A 346 5.79 -23.65 7.56
CA LYS A 346 5.16 -23.10 8.77
C LYS A 346 3.82 -22.41 8.53
N LEU A 347 3.42 -22.14 7.28
CA LEU A 347 2.09 -21.59 6.95
C LEU A 347 1.21 -22.69 6.32
N PRO A 348 0.53 -23.52 7.11
CA PRO A 348 -0.21 -24.68 6.59
C PRO A 348 -1.36 -24.29 5.66
N HIS A 349 -2.03 -23.18 5.94
CA HIS A 349 -3.21 -22.73 5.19
C HIS A 349 -2.90 -21.84 3.98
N LEU A 350 -1.63 -21.47 3.77
CA LEU A 350 -1.22 -20.63 2.64
C LEU A 350 -1.56 -21.34 1.32
N SER A 351 -2.44 -20.71 0.53
CA SER A 351 -2.92 -21.17 -0.78
C SER A 351 -2.51 -20.24 -1.91
N GLN A 352 -2.23 -18.97 -1.63
CA GLN A 352 -1.71 -18.02 -2.63
C GLN A 352 -0.48 -17.30 -2.08
N PHE A 353 0.58 -17.34 -2.86
CA PHE A 353 1.79 -16.56 -2.63
C PHE A 353 2.12 -15.78 -3.91
N LEU A 354 2.36 -14.49 -3.81
CA LEU A 354 2.81 -13.64 -4.89
C LEU A 354 4.08 -12.91 -4.44
N ILE A 355 5.09 -12.90 -5.30
CA ILE A 355 6.27 -12.06 -5.14
C ILE A 355 6.67 -11.54 -6.51
N GLY A 356 6.95 -10.26 -6.62
CA GLY A 356 7.34 -9.64 -7.88
C GLY A 356 7.17 -8.13 -7.85
N SER A 357 6.70 -7.58 -8.96
CA SER A 357 6.53 -6.13 -9.12
C SER A 357 5.26 -5.83 -9.92
N ASN A 358 4.52 -4.82 -9.48
CA ASN A 358 3.49 -4.14 -10.24
C ASN A 358 4.05 -2.93 -10.99
N ASP A 359 3.21 -2.30 -11.80
CA ASP A 359 3.55 -0.98 -12.35
C ASP A 359 3.32 0.11 -11.30
N TRP A 360 4.42 0.70 -10.82
CA TRP A 360 4.47 1.82 -9.88
C TRP A 360 4.56 3.19 -10.57
N GLY A 361 4.52 3.27 -11.91
CA GLY A 361 4.65 4.53 -12.66
C GLY A 361 3.59 5.57 -12.33
N ASP A 362 2.37 5.13 -12.04
CA ASP A 362 1.26 5.97 -11.57
C ASP A 362 1.20 6.08 -10.03
N GLY A 363 2.33 5.91 -9.36
CA GLY A 363 2.44 5.82 -7.90
C GLY A 363 2.05 4.45 -7.34
N VAL A 364 1.76 4.40 -6.04
CA VAL A 364 1.58 3.15 -5.30
C VAL A 364 0.42 2.30 -5.88
N PRO A 365 0.68 1.04 -6.27
CA PRO A 365 -0.33 0.10 -6.75
C PRO A 365 -1.42 -0.13 -5.68
N PHE A 366 -2.64 0.34 -5.94
CA PHE A 366 -3.74 0.30 -4.99
C PHE A 366 -4.84 -0.67 -5.43
N GLU A 367 -5.22 -1.63 -4.57
CA GLU A 367 -6.15 -2.73 -4.89
C GLU A 367 -5.65 -3.68 -6.00
N LYS A 368 -4.34 -3.66 -6.27
CA LYS A 368 -3.64 -4.50 -7.26
C LYS A 368 -2.84 -5.64 -6.62
N GLU A 369 -3.11 -5.97 -5.35
CA GLU A 369 -2.33 -6.97 -4.60
C GLU A 369 -2.37 -8.37 -5.22
N ALA A 370 -3.43 -8.68 -5.97
CA ALA A 370 -3.61 -9.94 -6.69
C ALA A 370 -3.06 -9.93 -8.12
N GLU A 371 -2.58 -8.78 -8.60
CA GLU A 371 -2.08 -8.56 -9.96
C GLU A 371 -0.56 -8.54 -10.05
N VAL A 372 0.14 -8.66 -8.91
CA VAL A 372 1.61 -8.69 -8.82
C VAL A 372 2.18 -9.68 -9.84
N LYS A 373 2.98 -9.17 -10.77
CA LYS A 373 3.62 -9.99 -11.80
C LYS A 373 4.69 -10.85 -11.14
N ILE A 374 4.43 -12.15 -11.05
CA ILE A 374 5.31 -13.09 -10.36
C ILE A 374 6.71 -13.08 -10.99
N GLY A 375 7.73 -12.80 -10.19
CA GLY A 375 9.13 -12.81 -10.61
C GLY A 375 10.08 -12.53 -9.45
N LEU A 376 11.34 -12.91 -9.62
CA LEU A 376 12.41 -12.51 -8.69
C LEU A 376 13.16 -11.35 -9.31
N ARG A 377 13.17 -10.20 -8.63
CA ARG A 377 13.95 -9.04 -9.08
C ARG A 377 15.44 -9.25 -8.85
N GLU A 378 16.24 -8.61 -9.69
CA GLU A 378 17.69 -8.56 -9.52
C GLU A 378 18.07 -7.82 -8.23
N ASN A 379 17.41 -6.70 -7.95
CA ASN A 379 17.59 -5.89 -6.73
C ASN A 379 16.85 -6.45 -5.48
N ARG A 380 16.40 -7.72 -5.47
CA ARG A 380 15.71 -8.31 -4.30
C ARG A 380 16.57 -8.39 -3.03
N TYR A 381 17.88 -8.24 -3.19
CA TYR A 381 18.85 -8.04 -2.11
C TYR A 381 19.51 -6.68 -2.28
N MET A 382 19.42 -5.82 -1.27
CA MET A 382 20.03 -4.50 -1.29
C MET A 382 20.89 -4.29 -0.05
N ALA A 383 21.85 -3.37 -0.15
CA ALA A 383 22.46 -2.76 1.01
C ALA A 383 21.81 -1.40 1.26
N CYS A 384 21.75 -0.95 2.51
CA CYS A 384 21.31 0.40 2.84
C CYS A 384 22.41 1.13 3.61
N TYR A 385 23.10 2.08 2.99
CA TYR A 385 24.18 2.82 3.62
C TYR A 385 23.85 4.30 3.72
N ASP A 386 23.72 4.76 4.96
CA ASP A 386 23.48 6.16 5.29
C ASP A 386 24.59 7.09 4.75
N GLY A 387 24.17 8.22 4.17
CA GLY A 387 25.01 9.22 3.52
C GLY A 387 25.50 8.86 2.12
N TYR A 388 24.98 7.79 1.51
CA TYR A 388 25.25 7.46 0.11
C TYR A 388 24.15 8.00 -0.81
N GLY A 389 24.57 8.70 -1.88
CA GLY A 389 23.70 9.15 -2.97
C GLY A 389 23.92 8.33 -4.25
N PRO A 390 22.99 8.37 -5.23
CA PRO A 390 21.75 9.16 -5.24
C PRO A 390 20.61 8.55 -4.41
N SER A 391 20.80 7.34 -3.87
CA SER A 391 19.91 6.73 -2.89
C SER A 391 20.75 5.94 -1.90
N PRO A 392 20.38 5.94 -0.60
CA PRO A 392 21.05 5.14 0.41
C PRO A 392 20.74 3.65 0.21
N TYR A 393 19.67 3.32 -0.51
CA TYR A 393 19.28 1.98 -0.89
C TYR A 393 20.01 1.60 -2.18
N MET A 394 21.07 0.82 -2.01
CA MET A 394 22.03 0.54 -3.06
C MET A 394 21.65 -0.71 -3.86
N GLU A 395 21.35 -0.49 -5.13
CA GLU A 395 21.28 -1.53 -6.16
C GLU A 395 22.70 -1.90 -6.62
N HIS A 396 22.93 -3.17 -6.97
CA HIS A 396 24.23 -3.77 -7.31
C HIS A 396 25.31 -2.81 -7.87
N TYR A 397 26.47 -2.72 -7.21
CA TYR A 397 27.68 -2.07 -7.75
C TYR A 397 28.69 -3.08 -8.29
N ASP A 398 29.38 -2.71 -9.36
CA ASP A 398 30.47 -3.49 -9.97
C ASP A 398 31.69 -3.67 -9.03
N LYS A 399 31.80 -2.85 -7.97
CA LYS A 399 32.91 -2.89 -7.00
C LYS A 399 32.42 -2.68 -5.57
N CYS A 400 32.52 -3.74 -4.78
CA CYS A 400 32.35 -3.71 -3.33
C CYS A 400 33.60 -3.13 -2.68
N LEU A 401 33.46 -2.12 -1.82
CA LEU A 401 34.56 -1.62 -1.01
C LEU A 401 34.97 -2.67 0.04
N GLU A 402 36.20 -2.58 0.57
CA GLU A 402 36.75 -3.60 1.49
C GLU A 402 35.93 -3.80 2.77
N TRP A 403 35.21 -2.77 3.22
CA TRP A 403 34.37 -2.79 4.42
C TRP A 403 32.90 -3.11 4.13
N GLU A 404 32.51 -3.20 2.86
CA GLU A 404 31.17 -3.55 2.42
C GLU A 404 31.00 -5.07 2.37
N ARG A 405 29.78 -5.54 2.61
CA ARG A 405 29.44 -6.93 2.38
C ARG A 405 29.14 -7.16 0.90
N VAL A 406 29.70 -8.25 0.38
CA VAL A 406 29.37 -8.72 -0.96
C VAL A 406 27.89 -9.15 -1.02
N PRO A 407 27.17 -8.79 -2.09
CA PRO A 407 25.80 -9.25 -2.30
C PRO A 407 25.68 -10.77 -2.23
N PRO A 408 24.57 -11.30 -1.71
CA PRO A 408 24.30 -12.74 -1.72
C PRO A 408 24.32 -13.31 -3.13
N LYS A 409 24.96 -14.49 -3.29
CA LYS A 409 24.96 -15.27 -4.53
C LYS A 409 24.16 -16.54 -4.32
N CYS A 410 22.83 -16.41 -4.26
CA CYS A 410 21.92 -17.51 -3.94
C CYS A 410 20.68 -17.55 -4.84
N ASP A 411 20.84 -17.16 -6.11
CA ASP A 411 19.75 -17.08 -7.09
C ASP A 411 19.10 -18.43 -7.36
N ASP A 412 19.91 -19.49 -7.44
CA ASP A 412 19.43 -20.84 -7.71
C ASP A 412 18.64 -21.37 -6.52
N GLU A 413 19.13 -21.16 -5.29
CA GLU A 413 18.46 -21.53 -4.06
C GLU A 413 17.12 -20.79 -3.89
N ASP A 414 17.10 -19.47 -4.17
CA ASP A 414 15.88 -18.67 -4.11
C ASP A 414 14.83 -19.19 -5.11
N ARG A 415 15.25 -19.51 -6.34
CA ARG A 415 14.36 -20.05 -7.38
C ARG A 415 13.83 -21.43 -7.02
N ASP A 416 14.68 -22.30 -6.48
CA ASP A 416 14.30 -23.65 -6.08
C ASP A 416 13.32 -23.64 -4.90
N SER A 417 13.61 -22.89 -3.83
CA SER A 417 12.69 -22.78 -2.69
C SER A 417 11.37 -22.10 -3.05
N LEU A 418 11.38 -21.10 -3.95
CA LEU A 418 10.15 -20.48 -4.47
C LEU A 418 9.31 -21.47 -5.28
N ARG A 419 9.95 -22.28 -6.15
CA ARG A 419 9.25 -23.34 -6.89
C ARG A 419 8.60 -24.35 -5.95
N LEU A 420 9.32 -24.80 -4.92
CA LEU A 420 8.78 -25.72 -3.91
C LEU A 420 7.59 -25.11 -3.16
N LEU A 421 7.63 -23.80 -2.90
CA LEU A 421 6.51 -23.08 -2.29
C LEU A 421 5.29 -23.07 -3.22
N PHE A 422 5.46 -22.76 -4.51
CA PHE A 422 4.38 -22.79 -5.50
C PHE A 422 3.77 -24.19 -5.69
N GLU A 423 4.61 -25.23 -5.69
CA GLU A 423 4.12 -26.62 -5.70
C GLU A 423 3.24 -26.91 -4.48
N LYS A 424 3.66 -26.46 -3.28
CA LYS A 424 2.89 -26.61 -2.04
C LYS A 424 1.56 -25.85 -2.07
N THR A 425 1.52 -24.65 -2.65
CA THR A 425 0.30 -23.83 -2.73
C THR A 425 -0.61 -24.26 -3.89
N GLY A 426 -0.14 -25.13 -4.79
CA GLY A 426 -0.86 -25.55 -5.99
C GLY A 426 -0.85 -24.51 -7.11
N GLN A 427 -0.01 -23.46 -6.99
CA GLN A 427 0.17 -22.45 -8.02
C GLN A 427 1.05 -23.00 -9.15
N ARG A 428 0.50 -23.14 -10.35
CA ARG A 428 1.26 -23.62 -11.52
C ARG A 428 1.98 -22.45 -12.19
N VAL A 429 3.23 -22.23 -11.82
CA VAL A 429 4.12 -21.26 -12.50
C VAL A 429 5.08 -22.04 -13.41
N VAL A 430 4.99 -21.84 -14.72
CA VAL A 430 5.76 -22.60 -15.73
C VAL A 430 7.24 -22.19 -15.73
N LYS A 431 7.53 -20.92 -15.49
CA LYS A 431 8.88 -20.36 -15.37
C LYS A 431 8.82 -19.13 -14.48
N ILE A 432 9.75 -19.02 -13.54
CA ILE A 432 9.91 -17.83 -12.70
C ILE A 432 10.84 -16.87 -13.48
N PRO A 433 10.36 -15.74 -14.01
CA PRO A 433 11.21 -14.79 -14.71
C PRO A 433 12.20 -14.12 -13.75
N SER A 434 13.34 -13.70 -14.29
CA SER A 434 14.14 -12.65 -13.67
C SER A 434 13.53 -11.32 -14.11
N LEU A 435 13.30 -10.41 -13.17
CA LEU A 435 12.85 -9.06 -13.46
C LEU A 435 14.05 -8.13 -13.30
N SER A 436 14.48 -7.49 -14.39
CA SER A 436 15.54 -6.47 -14.32
C SER A 436 14.92 -5.10 -14.01
N SER A 437 15.68 -4.23 -13.33
CA SER A 437 15.24 -2.86 -13.01
C SER A 437 14.93 -2.01 -14.24
N PHE A 438 15.41 -2.40 -15.42
CA PHE A 438 15.22 -1.68 -16.69
C PHE A 438 14.02 -2.14 -17.52
N GLN A 439 13.30 -3.20 -17.13
CA GLN A 439 12.15 -3.68 -17.91
C GLN A 439 10.90 -2.79 -17.78
N ASP A 440 10.82 -1.95 -16.74
CA ASP A 440 9.69 -1.02 -16.55
C ASP A 440 9.82 0.26 -17.40
N TYR A 441 10.96 0.49 -18.06
CA TYR A 441 11.17 1.61 -18.99
C TYR A 441 10.94 1.27 -20.46
N ILE A 442 10.54 0.03 -20.77
CA ILE A 442 10.18 -0.36 -22.14
C ILE A 442 8.68 -0.66 -22.15
N SER A 443 7.89 0.41 -22.23
CA SER A 443 6.54 0.33 -22.77
C SER A 443 6.62 -0.24 -24.19
N GLU A 444 5.80 -1.26 -24.46
CA GLU A 444 5.55 -1.78 -25.80
C GLU A 444 5.09 -0.64 -26.74
N ASP A 445 5.69 -0.57 -27.94
CA ASP A 445 5.08 0.06 -29.12
C ASP A 445 3.83 -0.71 -29.58
#